data_AF-A0A183P0L9-F1
#
_entry.id   AF-A0A183P0L9-F1
#
_cell.length_a   1.000
_cell.length_b   1.000
_cell.length_c   1.000
_cell.angle_alpha   90.00
_cell.angle_beta   90.00
_cell.angle_gamma   90.00
#
_symmetry.space_group_name_H-M   'P 1'
#
loop_
_entity.id
_entity.type
_entity.pdbx_description
1 polymer ?
#
loop_
_entity_poly.entity_id
_entity_poly.type
_entity_poly.pdbx_seq_one_letter_code
_entity_poly.pdbx_strand_id
1 'polypeptide(L)'
;MANLKLGQLLKGTTMVRAVISGNPINLFYWEFEGRPIHGPNSNCLVPMPNEKYCILVVRKCTFTENYIQRQQKSGQESSLNFVNKANSKHGIIRTTLFIANLTMANYGYYTCVVETPFGTFRNSTEIFIILF
;
A
#
# COMPACT_ATOMS: atom_id res chain seq x y z
N MET A 1 -15.97 -5.75 -1.09
CA MET A 1 -16.23 -5.92 -2.53
C MET A 1 -15.27 -4.98 -3.25
N ALA A 2 -14.17 -5.51 -3.81
CA ALA A 2 -13.17 -4.72 -4.53
C ALA A 2 -13.48 -4.74 -6.03
N ASN A 3 -13.11 -3.67 -6.75
CA ASN A 3 -13.28 -3.61 -8.20
C ASN A 3 -12.48 -4.75 -8.86
N LEU A 4 -13.19 -5.72 -9.44
CA LEU A 4 -12.58 -6.92 -10.03
C LEU A 4 -11.80 -6.59 -11.31
N LYS A 5 -12.25 -5.57 -12.07
CA LYS A 5 -11.68 -5.18 -13.35
C LYS A 5 -11.63 -3.66 -13.51
N LEU A 6 -10.57 -3.15 -14.14
CA LEU A 6 -10.35 -1.73 -14.44
C LEU A 6 -10.01 -1.58 -15.93
N GLY A 7 -10.90 -0.93 -16.68
CA GLY A 7 -10.67 -0.64 -18.09
C GLY A 7 -9.86 0.64 -18.27
N GLN A 8 -8.84 0.62 -19.13
CA GLN A 8 -7.91 1.74 -19.34
C GLN A 8 -7.50 1.90 -20.80
N LEU A 9 -7.23 3.15 -21.21
CA LEU A 9 -6.71 3.50 -22.52
C LEU A 9 -5.18 3.36 -22.58
N LEU A 10 -4.65 3.05 -23.77
CA LEU A 10 -3.21 3.03 -24.04
C LEU A 10 -2.55 4.40 -23.78
N LYS A 11 -1.27 4.38 -23.42
CA LYS A 11 -0.44 5.56 -23.05
C LYS A 11 -0.94 6.34 -21.82
N GLY A 12 -2.08 5.96 -21.25
CA GLY A 12 -2.61 6.53 -20.02
C GLY A 12 -1.83 6.12 -18.78
N THR A 13 -2.27 6.65 -17.64
CA THR A 13 -1.83 6.24 -16.30
C THR A 13 -3.03 5.68 -15.56
N THR A 14 -2.83 4.58 -14.85
CA THR A 14 -3.88 3.98 -14.02
C THR A 14 -3.40 3.80 -12.58
N MET A 15 -4.35 3.64 -11.67
CA MET A 15 -4.07 3.37 -10.26
C MET A 15 -4.91 2.21 -9.74
N VAL A 16 -4.27 1.33 -8.98
CA VAL A 16 -4.91 0.22 -8.27
C VAL A 16 -4.75 0.47 -6.78
N ARG A 17 -5.86 0.41 -6.04
CA ARG A 17 -5.87 0.68 -4.60
C ARG A 17 -6.25 -0.56 -3.82
N ALA A 18 -5.44 -0.90 -2.81
CA ALA A 18 -5.75 -1.91 -1.82
C ALA A 18 -5.81 -1.32 -0.41
N VAL A 19 -6.70 -1.87 0.41
CA VAL A 19 -6.82 -1.57 1.83
C VAL A 19 -6.60 -2.85 2.60
N ILE A 20 -5.56 -2.87 3.43
CA ILE A 20 -5.15 -4.00 4.25
C ILE A 20 -5.54 -3.68 5.68
N SER A 21 -6.28 -4.57 6.31
CA SER A 21 -6.65 -4.47 7.73
C SER A 21 -6.34 -5.78 8.42
N GLY A 22 -5.60 -5.73 9.52
CA GLY A 22 -5.19 -6.92 10.27
C GLY A 22 -4.08 -6.60 11.25
N ASN A 23 -3.85 -7.49 12.22
CA ASN A 23 -2.75 -7.35 13.18
C ASN A 23 -2.29 -8.75 13.66
N PRO A 24 -1.00 -9.11 13.57
CA PRO A 24 0.10 -8.34 12.97
C PRO A 24 0.15 -8.52 11.44
N ILE A 25 0.62 -7.49 10.74
CA ILE A 25 0.98 -7.53 9.32
C ILE A 25 2.51 -7.55 9.27
N ASN A 26 3.10 -8.65 8.81
CA ASN A 26 4.56 -8.79 8.77
C ASN A 26 5.14 -8.12 7.52
N LEU A 27 4.56 -8.46 6.36
CA LEU A 27 5.01 -8.03 5.05
C LEU A 27 3.81 -7.84 4.12
N PHE A 28 3.92 -6.90 3.18
CA PHE A 28 3.02 -6.83 2.03
C PHE A 28 3.77 -6.29 0.82
N TYR A 29 3.36 -6.69 -0.38
CA TYR A 29 3.94 -6.25 -1.64
C TYR A 29 2.95 -6.42 -2.80
N TRP A 30 3.24 -5.81 -3.94
CA TRP A 30 2.45 -5.93 -5.17
C TRP A 30 3.12 -6.91 -6.13
N GLU A 31 2.32 -7.69 -6.85
CA GLU A 31 2.74 -8.60 -7.91
C GLU A 31 2.03 -8.28 -9.22
N PHE A 32 2.75 -8.39 -10.34
CA PHE A 32 2.18 -8.44 -11.69
C PHE A 32 2.52 -9.78 -12.30
N GLU A 33 1.49 -10.56 -12.68
CA GLU A 33 1.65 -11.92 -13.24
C GLU A 33 2.57 -12.84 -12.40
N GLY A 34 2.47 -12.73 -11.07
CA GLY A 34 3.26 -13.54 -10.13
C GLY A 34 4.69 -13.06 -9.91
N ARG A 35 5.10 -11.93 -10.50
CA ARG A 35 6.41 -11.30 -10.25
C ARG A 35 6.26 -10.09 -9.31
N PRO A 36 7.08 -9.96 -8.27
CA PRO A 36 7.01 -8.81 -7.37
C PRO A 36 7.36 -7.52 -8.13
N ILE A 37 6.55 -6.49 -7.89
CA ILE A 37 6.76 -5.15 -8.43
C ILE A 37 7.61 -4.38 -7.41
N HIS A 38 8.83 -4.07 -7.81
CA HIS A 38 9.71 -3.19 -7.04
C HIS A 38 9.56 -1.76 -7.55
N GLY A 39 8.95 -0.90 -6.73
CA GLY A 39 8.87 0.53 -7.01
C GLY A 39 10.21 1.20 -6.65
N PRO A 40 10.83 2.00 -7.55
CA PRO A 40 12.05 2.74 -7.25
C PRO A 40 11.87 3.79 -6.14
N ASN A 41 10.64 4.23 -5.86
CA ASN A 41 10.29 5.13 -4.77
C ASN A 41 9.15 4.57 -3.92
N SER A 42 9.42 4.27 -2.64
CA SER A 42 8.37 4.03 -1.66
C SER A 42 7.80 5.37 -1.19
N ASN A 43 6.50 5.61 -1.39
CA ASN A 43 5.73 6.80 -1.00
C ASN A 43 5.75 8.00 -1.96
N CYS A 44 5.68 7.76 -3.26
CA CYS A 44 5.43 8.80 -4.27
C CYS A 44 3.94 9.21 -4.33
N LEU A 45 3.67 10.51 -4.51
CA LEU A 45 2.31 11.03 -4.68
C LEU A 45 1.75 10.81 -6.09
N VAL A 46 2.64 10.77 -7.09
CA VAL A 46 2.38 10.48 -8.51
C VAL A 46 3.63 9.84 -9.12
N PRO A 47 3.50 8.97 -10.14
CA PRO A 47 4.64 8.39 -10.84
C PRO A 47 5.48 9.47 -11.51
N MET A 48 6.80 9.45 -11.29
CA MET A 48 7.73 10.37 -11.97
C MET A 48 7.78 10.06 -13.48
N PRO A 49 8.20 11.01 -14.34
CA PRO A 49 8.17 10.85 -15.81
C PRO A 49 8.89 9.62 -16.35
N ASN A 50 9.91 9.13 -15.63
CA ASN A 50 10.73 7.98 -16.03
C ASN A 50 10.46 6.72 -15.19
N GLU A 51 9.52 6.76 -14.24
CA GLU A 51 9.19 5.63 -13.38
C GLU A 51 7.94 4.91 -13.90
N LYS A 52 8.07 3.60 -14.14
CA LYS A 52 6.95 2.78 -14.60
C LYS A 52 5.92 2.54 -13.49
N TYR A 53 6.42 2.22 -12.30
CA TYR A 53 5.63 1.86 -11.13
C TYR A 53 5.94 2.81 -9.99
N CYS A 54 4.89 3.26 -9.31
CA CYS A 54 5.01 4.09 -8.11
C CYS A 54 4.08 3.52 -7.04
N ILE A 55 4.59 3.29 -5.82
CA ILE A 55 3.83 2.69 -4.72
C ILE A 55 3.69 3.71 -3.60
N LEU A 56 2.45 4.13 -3.34
CA LEU A 56 2.10 4.96 -2.21
C LEU A 56 1.62 4.09 -1.05
N VAL A 57 2.22 4.23 0.13
CA VAL A 57 1.79 3.53 1.34
C VAL A 57 1.39 4.55 2.41
N VAL A 58 0.13 4.49 2.83
CA VAL A 58 -0.39 5.28 3.94
C VAL A 58 -0.69 4.35 5.10
N ARG A 59 0.11 4.46 6.16
CA ARG A 59 -0.08 3.73 7.43
C ARG A 59 -0.93 4.59 8.36
N LYS A 60 -2.13 4.11 8.71
CA LYS A 60 -2.88 4.70 9.83
C LYS A 60 -2.64 3.87 11.08
N CYS A 61 -2.02 4.50 12.08
CA CYS A 61 -1.94 3.94 13.41
C CYS A 61 -3.31 4.07 14.07
N THR A 62 -4.00 2.95 14.29
CA THR A 62 -5.19 2.94 15.14
C THR A 62 -4.70 2.89 16.58
N PHE A 63 -4.46 4.06 17.17
CA PHE A 63 -4.18 4.15 18.61
C PHE A 63 -5.44 3.71 19.37
N THR A 64 -5.36 2.60 20.10
CA THR A 64 -6.37 2.29 21.13
C THR A 64 -6.32 3.42 22.18
N GLU A 65 -7.42 4.13 22.36
CA GLU A 65 -7.60 5.31 23.25
C GLU A 65 -7.14 5.09 24.71
N ASN A 66 -6.93 3.84 25.14
CA ASN A 66 -6.56 3.48 26.50
C ASN A 66 -5.13 3.86 26.94
N TYR A 67 -4.28 4.44 26.08
CA TYR A 67 -2.90 4.82 26.45
C TYR A 67 -2.73 6.30 26.84
N ILE A 68 -3.71 7.17 26.52
CA ILE A 68 -3.60 8.62 26.77
C ILE A 68 -3.73 8.95 28.27
N GLN A 69 -4.48 8.16 29.04
CA GLN A 69 -4.72 8.43 30.47
C GLN A 69 -3.49 8.21 31.38
N ARG A 70 -2.41 7.56 30.91
CA ARG A 70 -1.20 7.34 31.75
C ARG A 70 -0.11 8.41 31.59
N GLN A 71 -0.08 9.14 30.47
CA GLN A 71 1.04 10.05 30.15
C GLN A 71 0.78 11.52 30.53
N GLN A 72 -0.45 11.88 30.90
CA GLN A 72 -0.78 13.26 31.31
C GLN A 72 -0.40 13.59 32.77
N LYS A 73 0.23 12.66 33.51
CA LYS A 73 0.52 12.84 34.95
C LYS A 73 2.00 13.02 35.33
N SER A 74 2.93 13.06 34.38
CA SER A 74 4.33 13.41 34.67
C SER A 74 4.88 14.37 33.62
N GLY A 75 4.80 15.67 33.91
CA GLY A 75 5.45 16.69 33.10
C GLY A 75 6.97 16.57 33.21
N GLN A 76 7.65 16.43 32.07
CA GLN A 76 9.04 16.87 31.92
C GLN A 76 9.40 17.02 30.44
N GLU A 77 9.64 18.25 30.00
CA GLU A 77 10.30 18.57 28.73
C GLU A 77 11.77 18.16 28.81
N SER A 78 12.26 17.38 27.84
CA SER A 78 13.62 17.47 27.31
C SER A 78 13.86 16.46 26.17
N SER A 79 14.26 17.00 25.02
CA SER A 79 15.31 16.48 24.15
C SER A 79 15.16 15.06 23.57
N LEU A 80 14.68 15.02 22.31
CA LEU A 80 15.18 14.17 21.22
C LEU A 80 15.68 12.77 21.60
N ASN A 81 14.75 11.84 21.82
CA ASN A 81 14.89 10.42 21.51
C ASN A 81 13.48 9.84 21.43
N PHE A 82 12.86 9.92 20.26
CA PHE A 82 11.71 9.08 19.95
C PHE A 82 12.22 7.63 19.94
N VAL A 83 12.23 7.00 21.12
CA VAL A 83 12.52 5.58 21.29
C VAL A 83 11.53 4.84 20.40
N ASN A 84 12.08 4.32 19.31
CA ASN A 84 11.46 3.47 18.30
C ASN A 84 10.92 2.17 18.93
N LYS A 85 9.89 2.26 19.77
CA LYS A 85 9.17 1.10 20.29
C LYS A 85 7.77 1.42 20.82
N ALA A 86 7.07 2.36 20.20
CA ALA A 86 5.62 2.27 20.23
C ALA A 86 5.24 1.11 19.30
N ASN A 87 4.75 0.00 19.87
CA ASN A 87 4.20 -1.12 19.12
C ASN A 87 3.13 -0.59 18.15
N SER A 88 3.53 -0.28 16.92
CA SER A 88 2.63 0.18 15.87
C SER A 88 1.76 -1.01 15.48
N LYS A 89 0.65 -1.17 16.21
CA LYS A 89 -0.48 -2.01 15.81
C LYS A 89 -1.06 -1.35 14.57
N HIS A 90 -0.53 -1.71 13.40
CA HIS A 90 -1.02 -1.17 12.12
C HIS A 90 -2.44 -1.67 11.90
N GLY A 91 -3.44 -0.97 12.43
CA GLY A 91 -4.83 -1.39 12.30
C GLY A 91 -5.33 -1.32 10.85
N ILE A 92 -4.81 -0.38 10.04
CA ILE A 92 -5.16 -0.25 8.62
C ILE A 92 -3.96 0.31 7.82
N ILE A 93 -3.57 -0.38 6.75
CA ILE A 93 -2.61 0.07 5.73
C ILE A 93 -3.37 0.32 4.43
N ARG A 94 -3.23 1.49 3.84
CA ARG A 94 -3.75 1.79 2.49
C ARG A 94 -2.57 1.85 1.54
N THR A 95 -2.60 1.05 0.48
CA THR A 95 -1.57 1.07 -0.55
C THR A 95 -2.18 1.33 -1.92
N THR A 96 -1.54 2.19 -2.70
CA THR A 96 -1.94 2.52 -4.07
C THR A 96 -0.75 2.26 -4.99
N LEU A 97 -0.96 1.45 -6.02
CA LEU A 97 -0.02 1.22 -7.10
C LEU A 97 -0.40 2.10 -8.29
N PHE A 98 0.48 2.99 -8.70
CA PHE A 98 0.37 3.77 -9.92
C PHE A 98 1.19 3.12 -11.04
N ILE A 99 0.61 3.04 -12.23
CA ILE A 99 1.22 2.44 -13.42
C ILE A 99 1.14 3.47 -14.53
N ALA A 100 2.29 4.03 -14.90
CA ALA A 100 2.39 5.05 -15.94
C ALA A 100 2.62 4.45 -17.33
N ASN A 101 2.33 5.24 -18.38
CA ASN A 101 2.61 4.91 -19.78
C ASN A 101 2.14 3.50 -20.17
N LEU A 102 0.84 3.23 -20.05
CA LEU A 102 0.27 1.91 -20.28
C LEU A 102 0.52 1.41 -21.71
N THR A 103 1.02 0.18 -21.82
CA THR A 103 1.22 -0.55 -23.07
C THR A 103 0.44 -1.86 -23.02
N MET A 104 0.29 -2.53 -24.17
CA MET A 104 -0.37 -3.85 -24.27
C MET A 104 0.19 -4.88 -23.27
N ALA A 105 1.46 -4.77 -22.90
CA ALA A 105 2.13 -5.67 -21.96
C ALA A 105 1.81 -5.40 -20.47
N ASN A 106 1.06 -4.35 -20.15
CA ASN A 106 0.74 -3.99 -18.76
C ASN A 106 -0.69 -4.39 -18.35
N TYR A 107 -1.45 -4.96 -19.28
CA TYR A 107 -2.79 -5.47 -19.01
C TYR A 107 -2.69 -6.90 -18.49
N GLY A 108 -3.47 -7.20 -17.46
CA GLY A 108 -3.35 -8.44 -16.70
C GLY A 108 -3.70 -8.26 -15.23
N TYR A 109 -3.32 -9.23 -14.41
CA TYR A 109 -3.67 -9.26 -12.99
C TYR A 109 -2.60 -8.62 -12.11
N TYR A 110 -3.01 -7.60 -11.38
CA TYR A 110 -2.22 -6.96 -10.32
C TYR A 110 -2.70 -7.47 -8.99
N THR A 111 -1.81 -8.11 -8.23
CA THR A 111 -2.16 -8.78 -6.98
C THR A 111 -1.47 -8.07 -5.81
N CYS A 112 -2.23 -7.68 -4.80
CA CYS A 112 -1.68 -7.29 -3.52
C CYS A 112 -1.54 -8.55 -2.65
N VAL A 113 -0.32 -8.84 -2.24
CA VAL A 113 0.02 -9.98 -1.37
C VAL A 113 0.34 -9.46 0.02
N VAL A 114 -0.26 -10.09 1.03
CA VAL A 114 -0.08 -9.75 2.44
C VAL A 114 0.29 -11.00 3.20
N GLU A 115 1.40 -10.95 3.93
CA GLU A 115 1.86 -12.04 4.78
C GLU A 115 1.66 -11.69 6.25
N THR A 116 1.05 -12.63 6.95
CA THR A 116 0.82 -12.59 8.39
C THR A 116 1.36 -13.89 9.00
N PRO A 117 1.59 -13.94 10.33
CA PRO A 117 1.95 -15.20 11.00
C PRO A 117 0.90 -16.31 10.82
N PHE A 118 -0.33 -15.97 10.45
CA PHE A 118 -1.45 -16.90 10.29
C PHE A 118 -1.64 -17.37 8.84
N GLY A 119 -0.87 -16.82 7.90
CA GLY A 119 -0.95 -17.18 6.49
C GLY A 119 -0.84 -15.97 5.55
N THR A 120 -1.02 -16.27 4.27
CA THR A 120 -0.85 -15.32 3.17
C THR A 120 -2.19 -15.04 2.50
N PHE A 121 -2.52 -13.76 2.34
CA PHE A 121 -3.72 -13.29 1.66
C PHE A 121 -3.35 -12.62 0.35
N ARG A 122 -4.13 -12.89 -0.70
CA ARG A 122 -3.93 -12.37 -2.05
C ARG A 122 -5.22 -11.73 -2.54
N ASN A 123 -5.13 -10.54 -3.11
CA ASN A 123 -6.27 -9.88 -3.73
C ASN A 123 -5.86 -9.27 -5.07
N SER A 124 -6.53 -9.71 -6.14
CA SER A 124 -6.16 -9.36 -7.52
C SER A 124 -7.19 -8.42 -8.15
N THR A 125 -6.69 -7.46 -8.91
CA THR A 125 -7.47 -6.60 -9.81
C THR A 125 -6.96 -6.76 -11.23
N GLU A 126 -7.85 -7.02 -12.17
CA GLU A 126 -7.53 -7.11 -13.60
C GLU A 126 -7.53 -5.72 -14.23
N ILE A 127 -6.49 -5.39 -15.01
CA ILE A 127 -6.49 -4.20 -15.86
C ILE A 127 -6.66 -4.65 -17.30
N PHE A 128 -7.65 -4.11 -18.01
CA PHE A 128 -7.95 -4.45 -19.41
C PHE A 128 -8.02 -3.21 -20.30
N ILE A 129 -7.86 -3.40 -21.60
CA ILE A 129 -7.87 -2.32 -22.61
C ILE A 129 -9.31 -1.95 -22.93
N ILE A 130 -9.60 -0.65 -23.01
CA ILE A 130 -10.82 -0.16 -23.66
C ILE A 130 -10.45 0.35 -25.06
N LEU A 131 -11.09 -0.20 -26.09
CA LEU A 131 -11.02 0.28 -27.48
C LEU A 131 -12.30 1.06 -27.78
N PHE A 132 -12.17 2.28 -28.33
CA PHE A 132 -13.28 3.08 -28.84
C PHE A 132 -13.19 3.15 -30.36
#